data_AF-A0A353XTD9-F1
#
_entry.id   AF-A0A353XTD9-F1
#
_cell.length_a   1.000
_cell.length_b   1.000
_cell.length_c   1.000
_cell.angle_alpha   90.00
_cell.angle_beta   90.00
_cell.angle_gamma   90.00
#
_symmetry.space_group_name_H-M   'P 1'
#
loop_
_entity.id
_entity.type
_entity.pdbx_description
1 polymer ?
#
loop_
_entity_poly.entity_id
_entity_poly.type
_entity_poly.pdbx_seq_one_letter_code
_entity_poly.pdbx_strand_id
1 'polypeptide(L)'
;YYMKLYYDFDLVGVYQVQSTGISNYQFESFLKHQTLRVPEHSIMDEFEGLVKPIVNEIENLGRQVEILEANKSQLLPRLMSGKLSVEDLDIEFPLSMQATDSNIQ
;
A
#
# COMPACT_ATOMS: atom_id res chain seq x y z
N TYR A 1 -7.56 9.93 9.32
CA TYR A 1 -6.41 10.62 9.94
C TYR A 1 -6.47 10.64 11.46
N TYR A 2 -7.49 11.23 12.07
CA TYR A 2 -7.60 11.31 13.54
C TYR A 2 -7.48 9.94 14.24
N MET A 3 -8.24 8.94 13.79
CA MET A 3 -8.18 7.59 14.37
C MET A 3 -6.84 6.89 14.18
N LYS A 4 -6.11 7.20 13.09
CA LYS A 4 -4.77 6.66 12.87
C LYS A 4 -3.78 7.25 13.88
N LEU A 5 -3.81 8.57 14.11
CA LEU A 5 -3.01 9.20 15.16
C LEU A 5 -3.34 8.61 16.53
N TYR A 6 -4.63 8.42 16.82
CA TYR A 6 -5.08 7.83 18.08
C TYR A 6 -4.52 6.41 18.29
N TYR A 7 -4.40 5.64 17.20
CA TYR A 7 -3.76 4.33 17.21
C TYR A 7 -2.24 4.42 17.38
N ASP A 8 -1.57 5.29 16.63
CA ASP A 8 -0.11 5.44 16.66
C ASP A 8 0.40 5.92 18.04
N PHE A 9 -0.41 6.68 18.78
CA PHE A 9 -0.13 7.13 20.15
C PHE A 9 -0.61 6.14 21.24
N ASP A 10 -1.05 4.94 20.87
CA ASP A 10 -1.56 3.91 21.79
C ASP A 10 -2.76 4.34 22.66
N LEU A 11 -3.49 5.38 22.23
CA LEU A 11 -4.63 5.92 22.97
C LEU A 11 -5.90 5.08 22.77
N VAL A 12 -5.92 4.22 21.76
CA VAL A 12 -7.02 3.28 21.51
C VAL A 12 -7.17 2.31 22.69
N GLY A 13 -6.09 1.99 23.40
CA GLY A 13 -6.12 1.13 24.59
C GLY A 13 -6.97 1.69 25.75
N VAL A 14 -7.15 3.01 25.83
CA VAL A 14 -7.89 3.68 26.92
C VAL A 14 -9.36 3.24 26.98
N TYR A 15 -9.95 2.90 25.84
CA TYR A 15 -11.34 2.46 25.75
C TYR A 15 -11.46 0.97 25.45
N GLN A 16 -10.39 0.20 25.66
CA GLN A 16 -10.46 -1.26 25.54
C GLN A 16 -10.90 -1.87 26.87
N VAL A 17 -11.86 -2.78 26.81
CA VAL A 17 -12.21 -3.66 27.93
C VAL A 17 -11.93 -5.09 27.54
N GLN A 18 -11.09 -5.72 28.34
CA GLN A 18 -10.75 -7.12 28.16
C GLN A 18 -11.72 -7.98 28.98
N SER A 19 -12.36 -8.93 28.31
CA SER A 19 -13.10 -10.01 28.96
C SER A 19 -12.76 -11.30 28.24
N THR A 20 -12.38 -12.33 29.01
CA THR A 20 -12.06 -13.67 28.48
C THR A 20 -10.99 -13.72 27.37
N GLY A 21 -9.96 -12.85 27.44
CA GLY A 21 -8.87 -12.82 26.46
C GLY A 21 -9.21 -12.09 25.14
N ILE A 22 -10.44 -11.63 24.98
CA ILE A 22 -10.87 -10.80 23.84
C ILE A 22 -10.85 -9.34 24.29
N SER A 23 -10.13 -8.50 23.54
CA SER A 23 -10.15 -7.05 23.74
C SER A 23 -11.31 -6.45 22.94
N ASN A 24 -12.28 -5.85 23.63
CA ASN A 24 -13.39 -5.15 22.99
C ASN A 24 -13.20 -3.63 23.10
N TYR A 25 -13.32 -2.93 21.98
CA TYR A 25 -13.27 -1.47 21.97
C TYR A 25 -14.63 -0.87 22.35
N GLN A 26 -14.68 -0.11 23.42
CA GLN A 26 -15.89 0.55 23.90
C GLN A 26 -16.13 1.87 23.16
N PHE A 27 -16.73 1.75 21.97
CA PHE A 27 -17.03 2.91 21.13
C PHE A 27 -17.97 3.92 21.80
N GLU A 28 -18.95 3.46 22.58
CA GLU A 28 -19.85 4.36 23.32
C GLU A 28 -19.11 5.19 24.38
N SER A 29 -18.20 4.55 25.12
CA SER A 29 -17.37 5.22 26.13
C SER A 29 -16.45 6.24 25.46
N PHE A 30 -15.88 5.89 24.30
CA PHE A 30 -15.10 6.81 23.48
C PHE A 30 -15.91 8.05 23.09
N LEU A 31 -17.12 7.89 22.53
CA LEU A 31 -17.94 9.03 22.11
C LEU A 31 -18.38 9.93 23.28
N LYS A 32 -18.61 9.36 24.47
CA LYS A 32 -19.05 10.11 25.65
C LYS A 32 -17.93 10.94 26.27
N HIS A 33 -16.69 10.44 26.26
CA HIS A 33 -15.58 11.06 26.97
C HIS A 33 -14.59 11.77 26.05
N GLN A 34 -14.46 11.35 24.79
CA GLN A 34 -13.58 11.99 23.84
C GLN A 34 -14.24 13.22 23.23
N THR A 35 -13.66 14.39 23.50
CA THR A 35 -14.03 15.62 22.80
C THR A 35 -13.20 15.75 21.53
N LEU A 36 -13.87 15.82 20.38
CA LEU A 36 -13.25 16.06 19.08
C LEU A 36 -13.51 17.50 18.66
N ARG A 37 -12.44 18.27 18.44
CA ARG A 37 -12.57 19.56 17.74
C ARG A 37 -12.58 19.29 16.25
N VAL A 38 -13.74 19.44 15.65
CA VAL A 38 -13.92 19.34 14.20
C VAL A 38 -13.78 20.77 13.62
N PRO A 39 -12.89 20.99 12.65
CA PRO A 39 -12.77 22.29 11.97
C PRO A 39 -14.00 22.57 11.10
N GLU A 40 -14.14 23.79 10.58
CA GLU A 40 -15.22 24.13 9.65
C GLU A 40 -15.15 23.28 8.38
N HIS A 41 -16.33 22.99 7.81
CA HIS A 41 -16.48 22.17 6.61
C HIS A 41 -15.59 22.64 5.44
N SER A 42 -15.46 23.96 5.23
CA SER A 42 -14.62 24.52 4.17
C SER A 42 -13.15 24.09 4.27
N ILE A 43 -12.61 24.03 5.48
CA ILE A 43 -11.21 23.62 5.72
C ILE A 43 -11.07 22.11 5.53
N MET A 44 -12.09 21.35 5.94
CA MET A 44 -12.11 19.89 5.79
C MET A 44 -12.17 19.47 4.32
N ASP A 45 -12.97 20.17 3.51
CA ASP A 45 -13.09 19.91 2.07
C ASP A 45 -11.79 20.26 1.32
N GLU A 46 -11.15 21.38 1.66
CA GLU A 46 -9.85 21.76 1.09
C GLU A 46 -8.77 20.72 1.43
N PHE A 47 -8.70 20.29 2.70
CA PHE A 47 -7.79 19.25 3.14
C PHE A 47 -8.05 17.92 2.42
N GLU A 48 -9.32 17.49 2.31
CA GLU A 48 -9.68 16.27 1.59
C GLU A 48 -9.24 16.35 0.12
N GLY A 49 -9.50 17.49 -0.55
CA GLY A 49 -9.11 17.71 -1.94
C GLY A 49 -7.61 17.54 -2.19
N LEU A 50 -6.77 17.95 -1.23
CA LEU A 50 -5.31 17.81 -1.33
C LEU A 50 -4.83 16.39 -1.02
N VAL A 51 -5.42 15.75 -0.01
CA VAL A 51 -4.87 14.50 0.53
C VAL A 51 -5.43 13.26 -0.16
N LYS A 52 -6.69 13.30 -0.59
CA LYS A 52 -7.35 12.21 -1.30
C LYS A 52 -6.58 11.72 -2.54
N PRO A 53 -6.10 12.58 -3.47
CA PRO A 53 -5.33 12.10 -4.62
C PRO A 53 -4.05 11.38 -4.21
N ILE A 54 -3.37 11.82 -3.14
CA ILE A 54 -2.15 11.19 -2.64
C ILE A 54 -2.44 9.77 -2.13
N VAL A 55 -3.52 9.61 -1.35
CA VAL A 55 -3.93 8.29 -0.85
C VAL A 55 -4.31 7.36 -1.99
N ASN A 56 -5.09 7.86 -2.95
CA ASN A 56 -5.49 7.07 -4.12
C ASN A 56 -4.28 6.58 -4.91
N GLU A 57 -3.26 7.42 -5.06
CA GLU A 57 -2.01 7.05 -5.75
C GLU A 57 -1.24 5.98 -4.97
N ILE A 58 -1.14 6.11 -3.65
CA ILE A 58 -0.51 5.10 -2.78
C ILE A 58 -1.22 3.74 -2.93
N GLU A 59 -2.55 3.73 -2.90
CA GLU A 59 -3.34 2.50 -3.07
C GLU A 59 -3.16 1.90 -4.47
N ASN A 60 -3.14 2.73 -5.50
CA ASN A 60 -2.96 2.30 -6.88
C ASN A 60 -1.57 1.65 -7.08
N LEU A 61 -0.51 2.32 -6.60
CA LEU A 61 0.85 1.80 -6.67
C LEU A 61 1.00 0.51 -5.86
N GLY A 62 0.43 0.45 -4.66
CA GLY A 62 0.42 -0.76 -3.84
C GLY A 62 -0.18 -1.95 -4.58
N ARG A 63 -1.34 -1.75 -5.21
CA ARG A 63 -2.00 -2.79 -6.02
C ARG A 63 -1.16 -3.22 -7.22
N GLN A 64 -0.52 -2.28 -7.90
CA GLN A 64 0.35 -2.60 -9.04
C GLN A 64 1.55 -3.45 -8.60
N VAL A 65 2.16 -3.12 -7.46
CA VAL A 65 3.27 -3.91 -6.88
C VAL A 65 2.82 -5.33 -6.56
N GLU A 66 1.65 -5.49 -5.91
CA GLU A 66 1.11 -6.82 -5.60
C GLU A 66 0.88 -7.67 -6.86
N ILE A 67 0.28 -7.07 -7.90
CA ILE A 67 0.05 -7.75 -9.17
C ILE A 67 1.38 -8.14 -9.85
N LEU A 68 2.36 -7.25 -9.85
CA LEU A 68 3.68 -7.49 -10.44
C LEU A 68 4.41 -8.63 -9.73
N GLU A 69 4.43 -8.64 -8.39
CA GLU A 69 5.05 -9.71 -7.62
C GLU A 69 4.33 -11.05 -7.80
N ALA A 70 2.99 -11.04 -7.88
CA ALA A 70 2.22 -12.24 -8.18
C ALA A 70 2.56 -12.79 -9.59
N ASN A 71 2.57 -11.94 -10.60
CA ASN A 71 2.90 -12.32 -11.98
C ASN A 71 4.32 -12.86 -12.10
N LYS A 72 5.29 -12.16 -11.50
CA LYS A 72 6.67 -12.61 -11.41
C LYS A 72 6.78 -13.98 -10.76
N SER A 73 6.11 -14.19 -9.62
CA SER A 73 6.12 -15.47 -8.90
C SER A 73 5.50 -16.62 -9.72
N GLN A 74 4.54 -16.33 -10.59
CA GLN A 74 3.95 -17.33 -11.48
C GLN A 74 4.80 -17.62 -12.72
N LEU A 75 5.42 -16.59 -13.30
CA LEU A 75 6.16 -16.70 -14.56
C LEU A 75 7.56 -17.26 -14.35
N LEU A 76 8.26 -16.89 -13.28
CA LEU A 76 9.63 -17.33 -13.01
C LEU A 76 9.79 -18.87 -13.00
N PRO A 77 8.96 -19.66 -12.29
CA PRO A 77 9.08 -21.12 -12.32
C PRO A 77 8.82 -21.73 -13.71
N ARG A 78 7.93 -21.11 -14.51
CA ARG A 78 7.58 -21.59 -15.85
C ARG A 78 8.69 -21.30 -16.86
N LEU A 79 9.33 -20.14 -16.74
CA LEU A 79 10.54 -19.77 -17.49
C LEU A 79 11.70 -20.70 -17.15
N MET A 80 12.00 -20.86 -15.85
CA MET A 80 13.10 -21.72 -15.37
C MET A 80 12.93 -23.19 -15.76
N SER A 81 11.69 -23.66 -15.88
CA SER A 81 11.39 -25.05 -16.30
C SER A 81 11.30 -25.23 -17.82
N GLY A 82 11.48 -24.18 -18.62
CA GLY A 82 11.35 -24.23 -20.08
C GLY A 82 9.92 -24.50 -20.57
N LYS A 83 8.92 -24.44 -19.68
CA LYS A 83 7.50 -24.64 -20.01
C LYS A 83 6.85 -23.40 -20.64
N LEU A 84 7.60 -22.30 -20.72
CA LEU A 84 7.22 -21.05 -21.38
C LEU A 84 8.29 -20.75 -22.44
N SER A 85 7.91 -20.83 -23.71
CA SER A 85 8.82 -20.44 -24.81
C SER A 85 8.97 -18.92 -24.85
N VAL A 86 10.19 -18.46 -25.07
CA VAL A 86 10.58 -17.05 -25.15
C VAL A 86 11.30 -16.71 -26.46
N GLU A 87 11.34 -17.66 -27.40
CA GLU A 87 12.15 -17.58 -28.62
C GLU A 87 11.62 -16.56 -29.63
N ASP A 88 10.29 -16.34 -29.64
CA ASP A 88 9.61 -15.42 -30.56
C ASP A 88 9.23 -14.07 -29.89
N LEU A 89 9.74 -13.79 -28.69
CA LEU A 89 9.47 -12.54 -28.01
C LEU A 89 10.31 -11.40 -28.60
N ASP A 90 9.64 -10.45 -29.25
CA ASP A 90 10.24 -9.18 -29.69
C ASP A 90 10.45 -8.26 -28.48
N ILE A 91 11.59 -8.43 -27.79
CA ILE A 91 11.98 -7.63 -26.63
C ILE A 91 13.21 -6.77 -26.93
N GLU A 92 13.09 -5.49 -26.63
CA GLU A 92 14.22 -4.55 -26.58
C GLU A 92 15.02 -4.81 -25.30
N PHE A 93 16.30 -5.18 -25.44
CA PHE A 93 17.16 -5.39 -24.28
C PHE A 93 17.50 -4.05 -23.61
N PRO A 94 17.47 -3.98 -22.26
CA PRO A 94 17.87 -2.79 -21.54
C PRO A 94 19.36 -2.47 -21.80
N LEU A 95 19.73 -1.19 -21.71
CA LEU A 95 21.09 -0.67 -22.00
C LEU A 95 22.23 -1.45 -21.30
N SER A 96 21.96 -2.05 -20.13
CA SER A 96 22.93 -2.85 -19.38
C SER A 96 23.15 -4.28 -19.92
N MET A 97 22.26 -4.76 -20.80
CA MET A 97 22.30 -6.08 -21.43
C MET A 97 22.55 -6.01 -22.93
N GLN A 98 22.69 -4.80 -23.49
CA GLN A 98 23.14 -4.63 -24.86
C GLN A 98 24.57 -5.16 -24.96
N ALA A 99 24.79 -6.09 -25.89
CA ALA A 99 26.13 -6.59 -26.17
C ALA A 99 26.99 -5.41 -26.61
N THR A 100 27.98 -5.02 -25.80
CA THR A 100 29.02 -4.11 -26.23
C THR A 100 29.82 -4.86 -27.30
N ASP A 101 29.50 -4.66 -28.57
CA ASP A 101 30.36 -5.07 -29.68
C ASP A 101 31.62 -4.18 -29.67
N SER A 102 32.47 -4.38 -28.68
CA SER A 102 33.87 -3.96 -28.69
C SER A 102 34.64 -4.88 -29.64
N ASN A 103 34.32 -4.81 -30.92
CA ASN A 103 35.14 -5.39 -31.98
C ASN A 103 36.19 -4.35 -32.37
N ILE A 104 37.32 -4.48 -31.67
CA ILE A 104 38.70 -4.39 -32.18
C ILE A 104 38.79 -3.85 -33.62
N GLN A 105 39.40 -2.66 -33.74
CA GLN A 105 40.09 -2.23 -34.95
C GLN A 105 41.58 -2.11 -34.64
#